data_AF-A0AAV9E5F9-F1
#
_entry.id   AF-A0AAV9E5F9-F1
#
_cell.length_a   1.000
_cell.length_b   1.000
_cell.length_c   1.000
_cell.angle_alpha   90.00
_cell.angle_beta   90.00
_cell.angle_gamma   90.00
#
_symmetry.space_group_name_H-M   'P 1'
#
loop_
_entity.id
_entity.type
_entity.pdbx_description
1 polymer ?
#
loop_
_entity_poly.entity_id
_entity_poly.type
_entity_poly.pdbx_seq_one_letter_code
_entity_poly.pdbx_strand_id
1 'polypeptide(L)'
;MTDEYGDFIVDLPSCLHAVPRLDKSCVVRIVQLPENSTCKRARVDRMKKIRLSSVGNGIRVYTAGTIKFRRRSRVQGGCLRKSFNNAIESLW
;
A
#
# COMPACT_ATOMS: atom_id res chain seq x y z
N MET A 1 3.43 2.28 -13.88
CA MET A 1 2.07 2.86 -13.91
C MET A 1 1.17 1.97 -13.05
N THR A 2 0.07 2.47 -12.50
CA THR A 2 -0.98 1.62 -11.88
C THR A 2 -2.17 1.52 -12.82
N ASP A 3 -2.95 0.44 -12.70
CA ASP A 3 -4.21 0.25 -13.43
C ASP A 3 -5.39 0.98 -12.77
N GLU A 4 -6.61 0.76 -13.29
CA GLU A 4 -7.87 1.32 -12.77
C GLU A 4 -8.24 0.86 -11.36
N TYR A 5 -7.73 -0.29 -10.90
CA TYR A 5 -7.93 -0.81 -9.55
C TYR A 5 -6.86 -0.31 -8.57
N GLY A 6 -5.82 0.34 -9.08
CA GLY A 6 -4.69 0.83 -8.30
C GLY A 6 -3.58 -0.22 -8.11
N ASP A 7 -3.66 -1.33 -8.83
CA ASP A 7 -2.66 -2.38 -8.84
C ASP A 7 -1.55 -2.06 -9.85
N PHE A 8 -0.38 -2.67 -9.66
CA PHE A 8 0.75 -2.53 -10.58
C PHE A 8 1.53 -3.83 -10.62
N ILE A 9 2.08 -4.13 -11.80
CA ILE A 9 2.99 -5.25 -12.02
C ILE A 9 4.30 -4.66 -12.53
N VAL A 10 5.41 -5.19 -12.02
CA VAL A 10 6.75 -4.84 -12.47
C VAL A 10 7.45 -6.14 -12.83
N ASP A 11 7.75 -6.31 -14.11
CA ASP A 11 8.61 -7.39 -14.55
C ASP A 11 10.04 -7.08 -14.15
N LEU A 12 10.67 -8.04 -13.48
CA LEU A 12 12.04 -7.89 -13.03
C LEU A 12 12.98 -8.20 -14.21
N PRO A 13 14.01 -7.37 -14.47
CA PRO A 13 15.04 -7.71 -15.44
C PRO A 13 15.66 -9.08 -15.15
N SER A 14 15.99 -9.83 -16.21
CA SER A 14 16.51 -11.21 -16.08
C SER A 14 17.75 -11.32 -15.19
N CYS A 15 18.64 -10.33 -15.23
CA CYS A 15 19.85 -10.28 -14.40
C CYS A 15 19.55 -10.17 -12.90
N LEU A 16 18.35 -9.76 -12.51
CA LEU A 16 17.93 -9.63 -11.12
C LEU A 16 17.14 -10.85 -10.61
N HIS A 17 16.74 -11.78 -11.47
CA HIS A 17 16.04 -13.02 -11.07
C HIS A 17 16.89 -13.92 -10.16
N ALA A 18 18.20 -13.92 -10.36
CA ALA A 18 19.13 -14.73 -9.57
C ALA A 18 19.46 -14.11 -8.20
N VAL A 19 19.06 -12.86 -7.93
CA VAL A 19 19.40 -12.19 -6.67
C VAL A 19 18.77 -12.93 -5.50
N PRO A 20 19.57 -13.47 -4.57
CA PRO A 20 19.05 -14.11 -3.38
C PRO A 20 18.40 -13.04 -2.49
N ARG A 21 17.30 -13.40 -1.83
CA ARG A 21 16.62 -12.53 -0.86
C ARG A 21 16.27 -11.14 -1.42
N LEU A 22 15.75 -11.09 -2.64
CA LEU A 22 15.29 -9.86 -3.30
C LEU A 22 14.34 -9.02 -2.41
N ASP A 23 13.55 -9.68 -1.56
CA ASP A 23 12.68 -9.06 -0.54
C ASP A 23 13.40 -8.13 0.44
N LYS A 24 14.70 -8.30 0.61
CA LYS A 24 15.53 -7.50 1.52
C LYS A 24 16.39 -6.48 0.79
N SER A 25 16.61 -6.67 -0.50
CA SER A 25 17.44 -5.79 -1.34
C SER A 25 16.62 -4.74 -2.07
N CYS A 26 15.31 -4.97 -2.27
CA CYS A 26 14.45 -4.11 -3.07
C CYS A 26 13.34 -3.42 -2.27
N VAL A 27 13.00 -2.20 -2.68
CA VAL A 27 11.88 -1.42 -2.17
C VAL A 27 11.10 -0.80 -3.32
N VAL A 28 9.79 -0.69 -3.17
CA VAL A 28 8.92 0.07 -4.06
C VAL A 28 8.83 1.50 -3.55
N ARG A 29 9.20 2.47 -4.39
CA ARG A 29 9.10 3.89 -4.09
C ARG A 29 8.05 4.54 -4.97
N ILE A 30 7.20 5.36 -4.35
CA ILE A 30 6.17 6.12 -5.06
C ILE A 30 6.83 7.35 -5.70
N VAL A 31 6.95 7.34 -7.02
CA VAL A 31 7.60 8.42 -7.79
C VAL A 31 6.70 9.64 -7.94
N GLN A 32 5.43 9.43 -8.29
CA GLN A 32 4.45 10.49 -8.55
C GLN A 32 3.03 10.02 -8.18
N LEU A 33 2.19 10.97 -7.78
CA LEU A 33 0.74 10.77 -7.68
C LEU A 33 0.08 11.39 -8.91
N PRO A 34 -1.09 10.90 -9.35
CA PRO A 34 -1.87 11.56 -10.39
C PRO A 34 -2.06 13.04 -10.05
N GLU A 35 -1.90 13.93 -11.03
CA GLU A 35 -1.82 15.39 -10.82
C GLU A 35 -3.04 15.95 -10.06
N ASN A 36 -4.23 15.48 -10.43
CA ASN A 36 -5.50 15.89 -9.82
C ASN A 36 -5.90 15.03 -8.62
N SER A 37 -4.96 14.28 -8.03
CA SER A 37 -5.26 13.44 -6.88
C SER A 37 -5.59 14.28 -5.66
N THR A 38 -6.74 13.97 -5.03
CA THR A 38 -7.10 14.48 -3.71
C THR A 38 -6.27 13.86 -2.59
N CYS A 39 -5.30 12.98 -2.90
CA CYS A 39 -4.43 12.32 -1.95
C CYS A 39 -3.08 13.02 -1.82
N LYS A 40 -2.45 12.85 -0.66
CA LYS A 40 -1.06 13.23 -0.35
C LYS A 40 -0.32 12.00 0.18
N ARG A 41 0.98 11.97 -0.06
CA ARG A 41 1.86 10.94 0.51
C ARG A 41 1.73 10.92 2.03
N ALA A 42 1.57 9.74 2.61
CA ALA A 42 1.67 9.59 4.06
C ALA A 42 3.12 9.91 4.47
N ARG A 43 3.32 10.74 5.50
CA ARG A 43 4.66 11.16 5.93
C ARG A 43 5.56 10.01 6.35
N VAL A 44 4.98 8.89 6.78
CA VAL A 44 5.66 7.83 7.54
C VAL A 44 6.26 6.74 6.65
N ASP A 45 5.81 6.57 5.40
CA ASP A 45 6.36 5.50 4.58
C ASP A 45 6.41 5.83 3.09
N ARG A 46 7.59 6.27 2.65
CA ARG A 46 7.88 6.61 1.25
C ARG A 46 8.36 5.40 0.44
N MET A 47 8.73 4.29 1.11
CA MET A 47 9.42 3.15 0.51
C MET A 47 8.88 1.85 1.10
N LYS A 48 8.16 1.08 0.29
CA LYS A 48 7.59 -0.19 0.72
C LYS A 48 8.51 -1.35 0.41
N LYS A 49 8.99 -2.03 1.45
CA LYS A 49 9.69 -3.30 1.29
C LYS A 49 8.75 -4.31 0.65
N ILE A 50 9.25 -5.04 -0.33
CA ILE A 50 8.51 -6.15 -0.92
C ILE A 50 8.68 -7.39 -0.05
N ARG A 51 7.74 -8.32 -0.15
CA ARG A 51 7.78 -9.61 0.53
C ARG A 51 7.49 -10.70 -0.48
N LEU A 52 8.14 -11.85 -0.31
CA LEU A 52 7.87 -13.03 -1.10
C LEU A 52 6.45 -13.52 -0.80
N SER A 53 5.59 -13.57 -1.81
CA SER A 53 4.21 -14.06 -1.68
C SER A 53 4.06 -15.51 -2.14
N SER A 54 4.79 -15.91 -3.17
CA SER A 54 4.72 -17.27 -3.72
C SER A 54 6.03 -17.68 -4.38
N VAL A 55 6.31 -18.98 -4.34
CA VAL A 55 7.42 -19.64 -5.05
C VAL A 55 6.88 -20.91 -5.70
N GLY A 56 7.07 -21.06 -7.01
CA GLY A 56 6.70 -22.27 -7.72
C GLY A 56 7.13 -22.22 -9.18
N ASN A 57 7.44 -23.39 -9.77
CA ASN A 57 7.80 -23.53 -11.19
C ASN A 57 8.92 -22.58 -11.65
N GLY A 58 9.90 -22.29 -10.79
CA GLY A 58 10.98 -21.35 -11.08
C GLY A 58 10.59 -19.87 -11.03
N ILE A 59 9.33 -19.56 -10.71
CA ILE A 59 8.79 -18.21 -10.60
C ILE A 59 8.69 -17.82 -9.11
N ARG A 60 9.09 -16.59 -8.81
CA ARG A 60 8.92 -15.97 -7.49
C ARG A 60 8.06 -14.74 -7.64
N VAL A 61 6.97 -14.69 -6.89
CA VAL A 61 6.08 -13.53 -6.86
C VAL A 61 6.36 -12.74 -5.60
N TYR A 62 6.50 -11.43 -5.74
CA TYR A 62 6.71 -10.51 -4.62
C TYR A 62 5.57 -9.51 -4.57
N THR A 63 5.17 -9.12 -3.36
CA THR A 63 4.14 -8.11 -3.12
C THR A 63 4.67 -6.98 -2.24
N ALA A 64 4.30 -5.74 -2.58
CA ALA A 64 4.51 -4.57 -1.73
C ALA A 64 3.40 -4.42 -0.66
N GLY A 65 2.37 -5.27 -0.70
CA GLY A 65 1.15 -5.12 0.07
C GLY A 65 0.38 -3.84 -0.30
N THR A 66 -0.57 -3.44 0.54
CA THR A 66 -1.36 -2.23 0.30
C THR A 66 -0.59 -0.96 0.63
N ILE A 67 -0.42 -0.11 -0.38
CA ILE A 67 0.15 1.24 -0.21
C ILE A 67 -1.01 2.22 -0.04
N LYS A 68 -1.13 2.85 1.14
CA LYS A 68 -2.21 3.79 1.45
C LYS A 68 -1.74 5.23 1.40
N PHE A 69 -2.54 6.08 0.79
CA PHE A 69 -2.34 7.53 0.80
C PHE A 69 -3.26 8.20 1.81
N ARG A 70 -2.84 9.37 2.31
CA ARG A 70 -3.74 10.20 3.13
C ARG A 70 -4.51 11.11 2.21
N ARG A 71 -5.80 11.31 2.46
CA ARG A 71 -6.54 12.39 1.80
C ARG A 71 -5.88 13.73 2.15
N ARG A 72 -5.73 14.61 1.17
CA ARG A 72 -5.47 16.03 1.40
C ARG A 72 -6.66 16.54 2.19
N SER A 73 -6.44 16.87 3.45
CA SER A 73 -7.46 17.52 4.28
C SER A 73 -7.83 18.83 3.59
N ARG A 74 -9.02 18.92 2.98
CA ARG A 74 -9.75 20.19 3.02
C ARG A 74 -10.13 20.35 4.48
N VAL A 75 -9.85 21.50 5.08
CA VAL A 75 -10.47 21.86 6.37
C VAL A 75 -11.97 22.03 6.07
N GLN A 76 -12.72 20.94 6.06
CA GLN A 76 -14.18 20.92 6.04
C GLN A 76 -14.60 19.65 6.80
N GLY A 77 -14.96 19.83 8.08
CA GLY A 77 -15.58 18.81 8.93
C GLY A 77 -14.72 17.57 9.23
N GLY A 78 -14.20 17.44 10.45
CA GLY A 78 -13.46 16.26 10.87
C GLY A 78 -14.25 14.96 10.64
N CYS A 79 -13.56 13.88 10.25
CA CYS A 79 -14.14 12.54 10.27
C CYS A 79 -14.43 12.14 11.72
N LEU A 80 -15.67 12.31 12.17
CA LEU A 80 -16.11 11.74 13.44
C LEU A 80 -16.09 10.21 13.34
N ARG A 81 -15.27 9.56 14.16
CA ARG A 81 -15.39 8.12 14.40
C ARG A 81 -16.74 7.92 15.10
N LYS A 82 -17.65 7.17 14.48
CA LYS A 82 -18.86 6.69 15.14
C LYS A 82 -18.41 5.70 16.22
N SER A 83 -18.49 6.09 17.50
CA SER A 83 -18.36 5.16 18.61
C SER A 83 -19.59 4.25 18.58
N PHE A 84 -19.40 2.94 18.46
CA PHE A 84 -20.45 1.97 18.71
C PHE A 84 -20.57 1.82 20.23
N ASN A 85 -21.50 2.56 20.85
CA ASN A 85 -21.86 2.31 22.24
C ASN A 85 -22.85 1.15 22.25
N ASN A 86 -22.36 -0.05 22.58
CA ASN A 86 -23.18 -1.03 23.27
C ASN A 86 -22.87 -0.87 24.76
N ALA A 87 -23.66 -0.04 25.44
CA ALA A 87 -23.78 -0.10 26.89
C ALA A 87 -25.21 -0.56 27.19
N ILE A 88 -25.26 -1.72 27.82
CA ILE A 88 -26.45 -2.39 28.35
C ILE A 88 -27.19 -1.42 29.25
N GLU A 89 -28.48 -1.19 28.99
CA GLU A 89 -29.40 -0.63 29.97
C GLU A 89 -30.47 -1.69 30.25
N SER A 90 -30.19 -2.49 31.28
CA SER A 90 -31.17 -3.30 31.98
C SER A 90 -31.90 -2.44 33.01
N LEU A 91 -33.22 -2.59 33.07
CA LEU A 91 -34.15 -2.23 34.16
C LEU A 91 -34.51 -0.73 34.28
N TRP A 92 -35.63 -0.31 33.69
CA TRP A 92 -36.99 -0.42 34.24
C TRP A 92 -38.01 -0.67 33.12
#